data_AF-A0AAE7LNB5-F1
#
_entry.id   AF-A0AAE7LNB5-F1
#
_cell.length_a   1.000
_cell.length_b   1.000
_cell.length_c   1.000
_cell.angle_alpha   90.00
_cell.angle_beta   90.00
_cell.angle_gamma   90.00
#
_symmetry.space_group_name_H-M   'P 1'
#
loop_
_entity.id
_entity.type
_entity.pdbx_description
1 polymer ?
#
loop_
_entity_poly.entity_id
_entity_poly.type
_entity_poly.pdbx_seq_one_letter_code
_entity_poly.pdbx_strand_id
1 'polypeptide(L)'
;MSDLKELLTELDFEQWLDMEGIIYRRGGVSTRGREVNIKECPVCGSSNWKVYFNLTNGVGKCFAGDHPEEIQFNKLVFLKHYSGKSRRDFEEYVQNALISQGWAPKTEEVVLASKVELEGPVALPRHYELPIDGRLPDYLVERHISPELAKYFDLRYCVEGKHAYVDPYTDQVKGQVFDMRILIPVYDLDGVMKTFQGRDITGAAERRYLFPMQLPASGKFLYNGHNAVGKQTVVVCEGAFDVMGVKRAIFDEETLRDYVEPIGTFGMHLSGNMNEDAEDQLGAFLTLKARGLRNVIMMWDSEKQAIRNTMSAAKRLTSIGLNVKVACLGEEGLDPGDATPEQILKAYYRAKPYSRQLELQSKVLGIKALV
;
A
#
# COMPACT_ATOMS: atom_id res chain seq x y z
N MET A 1 14.27 -10.53 -2.48
CA MET A 1 15.29 -11.58 -2.65
C MET A 1 16.33 -11.39 -1.57
N SER A 2 16.51 -12.37 -0.68
CA SER A 2 17.51 -12.29 0.39
C SER A 2 18.93 -12.32 -0.18
N ASP A 3 19.83 -11.54 0.40
CA ASP A 3 21.25 -11.55 0.03
C ASP A 3 21.85 -12.95 0.30
N LEU A 4 22.66 -13.48 -0.62
CA LEU A 4 23.36 -14.76 -0.47
C LEU A 4 24.14 -14.84 0.86
N LYS A 5 24.66 -13.71 1.32
CA LYS A 5 25.32 -13.64 2.63
C LYS A 5 24.37 -13.98 3.78
N GLU A 6 23.14 -13.48 3.74
CA GLU A 6 22.10 -13.77 4.73
C GLU A 6 21.70 -15.25 4.67
N LEU A 7 21.51 -15.80 3.47
CA LEU A 7 21.21 -17.23 3.28
C LEU A 7 22.28 -18.14 3.92
N LEU A 8 23.56 -17.83 3.72
CA LEU A 8 24.66 -18.59 4.31
C LEU A 8 24.77 -18.44 5.83
N THR A 9 24.31 -17.31 6.39
CA THR A 9 24.21 -17.14 7.84
C THR A 9 23.15 -18.06 8.42
N GLU A 10 21.97 -18.10 7.81
CA GLU A 10 20.83 -18.94 8.25
C GLU A 10 21.08 -20.45 8.07
N LEU A 11 21.92 -20.85 7.10
CA LEU A 11 22.18 -22.26 6.79
C LEU A 11 22.82 -23.00 7.98
N ASP A 12 22.17 -24.01 8.53
CA ASP A 12 22.81 -24.94 9.45
C ASP A 12 23.78 -25.85 8.65
N PHE A 13 25.08 -25.64 8.85
CA PHE A 13 26.09 -26.37 8.11
C PHE A 13 26.20 -27.83 8.54
N GLU A 14 25.96 -28.15 9.81
CA GLU A 14 26.01 -29.55 10.29
C GLU A 14 24.83 -30.34 9.72
N GLN A 15 23.63 -29.75 9.75
CA GLN A 15 22.45 -30.36 9.14
C GLN A 15 22.61 -30.50 7.61
N TRP A 16 23.26 -29.53 6.96
CA TRP A 16 23.59 -29.66 5.53
C TRP A 16 24.53 -30.83 5.25
N LEU A 17 25.58 -31.04 6.05
CA LEU A 17 26.46 -32.20 5.93
C LEU A 17 25.67 -33.52 6.05
N ASP A 18 24.73 -33.58 6.99
CA ASP A 18 23.87 -34.75 7.20
C ASP A 18 22.95 -35.02 5.99
N MET A 19 22.32 -33.98 5.44
CA MET A 19 21.43 -34.10 4.26
C MET A 19 22.17 -34.54 3.00
N GLU A 20 23.40 -34.06 2.79
CA GLU A 20 24.24 -34.44 1.64
C GLU A 20 24.98 -35.78 1.86
N GLY A 21 24.78 -36.43 3.02
CA GLY A 21 25.43 -37.70 3.35
C GLY A 21 26.95 -37.59 3.51
N ILE A 22 27.47 -36.41 3.81
CA ILE A 22 28.90 -36.17 3.97
C ILE A 22 29.36 -36.83 5.26
N ILE A 23 30.38 -37.67 5.17
CA ILE A 23 30.91 -38.39 6.33
C ILE A 23 31.80 -37.47 7.16
N TYR A 24 31.39 -37.18 8.39
CA TYR A 24 32.18 -36.40 9.36
C TYR A 24 32.18 -37.05 10.75
N ARG A 25 33.13 -36.62 11.59
CA ARG A 25 33.22 -36.92 13.03
C ARG A 25 32.98 -35.65 13.80
N ARG A 26 32.20 -35.75 14.87
CA ARG A 26 32.04 -34.65 15.82
C ARG A 26 33.28 -34.59 16.71
N GLY A 27 33.99 -33.47 16.67
CA GLY A 27 35.11 -33.19 17.56
C GLY A 27 34.63 -32.77 18.95
N GLY A 28 35.58 -32.55 19.86
CA GLY A 28 35.27 -32.02 21.19
C GLY A 28 34.77 -30.58 21.14
N VAL A 29 33.90 -30.21 22.08
CA VAL A 29 33.50 -28.82 22.30
C VAL A 29 34.66 -28.12 23.03
N SER A 30 35.16 -27.02 22.46
CA SER A 30 36.21 -26.20 23.06
C SER A 30 35.71 -24.79 23.36
N THR A 31 36.50 -23.98 24.08
CA THR A 31 36.25 -22.54 24.26
C THR A 31 36.17 -21.77 22.94
N ARG A 32 36.67 -22.33 21.84
CA ARG A 32 36.63 -21.73 20.49
C ARG A 32 35.44 -22.20 19.66
N GLY A 33 34.54 -23.01 20.23
CA GLY A 33 33.36 -23.53 19.55
C GLY A 33 33.43 -25.03 19.28
N ARG A 34 32.45 -25.51 18.53
CA ARG A 34 32.26 -26.91 18.17
C ARG A 34 32.85 -27.19 16.79
N GLU A 35 33.72 -28.18 16.71
CA GLU A 35 34.41 -28.55 15.48
C GLU A 35 33.95 -29.90 14.96
N VAL A 36 33.90 -30.04 13.63
CA VAL A 36 33.72 -31.31 12.94
C VAL A 36 34.94 -31.62 12.10
N ASN A 37 35.27 -32.90 11.99
CA ASN A 37 36.32 -33.40 11.13
C ASN A 37 35.69 -34.17 9.96
N ILE A 38 35.82 -33.64 8.75
CA ILE A 38 35.18 -34.16 7.53
C ILE A 38 36.17 -35.08 6.81
N LYS A 39 35.67 -36.22 6.32
CA LYS A 39 36.50 -37.28 5.73
C LYS A 39 37.04 -36.92 4.34
N GLU A 40 36.24 -36.23 3.53
CA GLU A 40 36.58 -35.92 2.15
C GLU A 40 36.68 -34.41 1.93
N CYS A 41 37.79 -33.95 1.35
CA CYS A 41 37.97 -32.55 1.00
C CYS A 41 37.42 -32.25 -0.40
N PRO A 42 36.47 -31.30 -0.55
CA PRO A 42 35.90 -30.97 -1.86
C PRO A 42 36.85 -30.21 -2.80
N VAL A 43 38.05 -29.84 -2.33
CA VAL A 43 39.05 -29.08 -3.11
C VAL A 43 40.15 -30.01 -3.63
N CYS A 44 40.86 -30.70 -2.72
CA CYS A 44 41.97 -31.57 -3.09
C CYS A 44 41.58 -33.06 -3.23
N GLY A 45 40.33 -33.43 -2.95
CA GLY A 45 39.85 -34.82 -3.05
C GLY A 45 40.44 -35.78 -2.01
N SER A 46 41.18 -35.27 -1.02
CA SER A 46 41.74 -36.13 0.03
C SER A 46 40.62 -36.80 0.83
N SER A 47 40.61 -38.13 0.86
CA SER A 47 39.68 -38.96 1.64
C SER A 47 40.18 -39.29 3.05
N ASN A 48 41.20 -38.56 3.50
CA ASN A 48 41.74 -38.62 4.85
C ASN A 48 40.99 -37.62 5.76
N TRP A 49 40.85 -37.99 7.04
CA TRP A 49 40.26 -37.18 8.12
C TRP A 49 41.06 -35.90 8.45
N LYS A 50 41.19 -34.99 7.49
CA LYS A 50 42.11 -33.84 7.49
C LYS A 50 41.41 -32.50 7.30
N VAL A 51 40.10 -32.48 7.05
CA VAL A 51 39.33 -31.25 6.97
C VAL A 51 38.70 -30.99 8.32
N TYR A 52 39.05 -29.88 8.94
CA TYR A 52 38.48 -29.45 10.22
C TYR A 52 37.64 -28.21 9.97
N PHE A 53 36.39 -28.21 10.44
CA PHE A 53 35.46 -27.11 10.24
C PHE A 53 34.78 -26.75 11.56
N ASN A 54 34.86 -25.49 11.96
CA ASN A 54 34.26 -24.99 13.18
C ASN A 54 32.85 -24.47 12.87
N LEU A 55 31.86 -25.16 13.42
CA LEU A 55 30.43 -24.90 13.21
C LEU A 55 30.00 -23.57 13.82
N THR A 56 30.71 -23.09 14.86
CA THR A 56 30.35 -21.87 15.59
C THR A 56 30.74 -20.61 14.83
N ASN A 57 31.91 -20.57 14.22
CA ASN A 57 32.39 -19.39 13.47
C ASN A 57 32.33 -19.57 11.94
N GLY A 58 31.96 -20.76 11.47
CA GLY A 58 31.76 -21.04 10.06
C GLY A 58 33.03 -21.08 9.22
N VAL A 59 34.20 -21.30 9.83
CA VAL A 59 35.48 -21.42 9.13
C VAL A 59 36.12 -22.79 9.30
N GLY A 60 36.91 -23.20 8.32
CA GLY A 60 37.60 -24.49 8.33
C GLY A 60 38.92 -24.49 7.56
N LYS A 61 39.68 -25.56 7.74
CA LYS A 61 41.00 -25.76 7.12
C LYS A 61 41.22 -27.23 6.78
N CYS A 62 41.82 -27.49 5.62
CA CYS A 62 42.35 -28.80 5.27
C CYS A 62 43.85 -28.87 5.59
N PHE A 63 44.30 -30.00 6.13
CA PHE A 63 45.71 -30.30 6.41
C PHE A 63 46.24 -31.45 5.54
N ALA A 64 45.62 -31.72 4.39
CA ALA A 64 46.20 -32.61 3.39
C ALA A 64 47.37 -31.92 2.68
N GLY A 65 48.43 -32.66 2.36
CA GLY A 65 49.64 -32.10 1.76
C GLY A 65 49.41 -31.49 0.37
N ASP A 66 48.46 -32.03 -0.39
CA ASP A 66 48.11 -31.57 -1.74
C ASP A 66 47.03 -30.48 -1.74
N HIS A 67 46.63 -29.96 -0.57
CA HIS A 67 45.63 -28.89 -0.48
C HIS A 67 46.28 -27.51 -0.70
N PRO A 68 45.73 -26.66 -1.60
CA PRO A 68 46.28 -25.33 -1.84
C PRO A 68 46.31 -24.46 -0.58
N GLU A 69 47.46 -23.88 -0.25
CA GLU A 69 47.68 -23.14 1.01
C GLU A 69 46.80 -21.89 1.14
N GLU A 70 46.45 -21.28 0.01
CA GLU A 70 45.62 -20.08 -0.09
C GLU A 70 44.12 -20.34 0.10
N ILE A 71 43.67 -21.60 0.02
CA ILE A 71 42.26 -21.96 0.11
C ILE A 71 41.90 -22.34 1.55
N GLN A 72 41.25 -21.41 2.25
CA GLN A 72 40.60 -21.67 3.53
C GLN A 72 39.09 -21.85 3.35
N PHE A 73 38.48 -22.69 4.17
CA PHE A 73 37.05 -22.91 4.11
C PHE A 73 36.28 -21.87 4.91
N ASN A 74 35.22 -21.39 4.31
CA ASN A 74 34.01 -20.95 5.00
C ASN A 74 32.81 -21.67 4.34
N LYS A 75 31.57 -21.45 4.82
CA LYS A 75 30.38 -22.09 4.23
C LYS A 75 30.32 -21.87 2.71
N LEU A 76 30.51 -20.63 2.22
CA LEU A 76 30.49 -20.32 0.79
C LEU A 76 31.51 -21.15 0.00
N VAL A 77 32.77 -21.12 0.41
CA VAL A 77 33.86 -21.81 -0.27
C VAL A 77 33.61 -23.32 -0.27
N PHE A 78 33.22 -23.88 0.88
CA PHE A 78 32.96 -25.31 1.01
C PHE A 78 31.82 -25.76 0.09
N LEU A 79 30.65 -25.12 0.20
CA LEU A 79 29.48 -25.46 -0.61
C LEU A 79 29.77 -25.28 -2.11
N LYS A 80 30.51 -24.23 -2.49
CA LYS A 80 30.84 -23.97 -3.90
C LYS A 80 31.72 -25.06 -4.49
N HIS A 81 32.76 -25.47 -3.76
CA HIS A 81 33.64 -26.55 -4.20
C HIS A 81 32.94 -27.91 -4.19
N TYR A 82 32.08 -28.17 -3.20
CA TYR A 82 31.33 -29.42 -3.11
C TYR A 82 30.29 -29.54 -4.23
N SER A 83 29.46 -28.51 -4.41
CA SER A 83 28.34 -28.54 -5.36
C SER A 83 28.77 -28.44 -6.83
N GLY A 84 29.94 -27.85 -7.10
CA GLY A 84 30.44 -27.59 -8.45
C GLY A 84 29.56 -26.65 -9.28
N LYS A 85 28.60 -25.94 -8.64
CA LYS A 85 27.60 -25.12 -9.33
C LYS A 85 28.19 -23.80 -9.83
N SER A 86 27.61 -23.31 -10.93
CA SER A 86 27.91 -21.97 -11.44
C SER A 86 27.43 -20.91 -10.44
N ARG A 87 27.92 -19.66 -10.57
CA ARG A 87 27.47 -18.57 -9.69
C ARG A 87 25.95 -18.36 -9.74
N ARG A 88 25.32 -18.60 -10.89
CA ARG A 88 23.88 -18.42 -11.08
C ARG A 88 23.08 -19.51 -10.38
N ASP A 89 23.55 -20.75 -10.44
CA ASP A 89 22.83 -21.91 -9.89
C ASP A 89 23.17 -22.15 -8.41
N PHE A 90 24.24 -21.54 -7.90
CA PHE A 90 24.69 -21.69 -6.52
C PHE A 90 23.71 -21.09 -5.51
N GLU A 91 23.11 -19.94 -5.83
CA GLU A 91 22.14 -19.31 -4.93
C GLU A 91 20.88 -20.16 -4.78
N GLU A 92 20.35 -20.69 -5.90
CA GLU A 92 19.23 -21.63 -5.90
C GLU A 92 19.56 -22.92 -5.15
N TYR A 93 20.79 -23.43 -5.29
CA TYR A 93 21.27 -24.58 -4.50
C TYR A 93 21.23 -24.32 -2.99
N VAL A 94 21.71 -23.16 -2.52
CA VAL A 94 21.67 -22.78 -1.11
C VAL A 94 20.24 -22.58 -0.62
N GLN A 95 19.36 -21.96 -1.42
CA GLN A 95 17.94 -21.81 -1.06
C GLN A 95 17.23 -23.15 -0.91
N ASN A 96 17.47 -24.10 -1.82
CA ASN A 96 16.87 -25.44 -1.73
C ASN A 96 17.35 -26.22 -0.50
N ALA A 97 18.62 -26.06 -0.13
CA ALA A 97 19.16 -26.61 1.11
C ALA A 97 18.47 -26.00 2.34
N LEU A 98 18.31 -24.68 2.37
CA LEU A 98 17.59 -23.97 3.44
C LEU A 98 16.12 -24.39 3.56
N ILE A 99 15.40 -24.49 2.44
CA ILE A 99 14.01 -24.96 2.42
C ILE A 99 13.91 -26.37 3.02
N SER A 100 14.86 -27.25 2.69
CA SER A 100 14.95 -28.60 3.27
C SER A 100 15.22 -28.60 4.78
N GLN A 101 15.84 -27.53 5.31
CA GLN A 101 16.04 -27.31 6.75
C GLN A 101 14.82 -26.66 7.44
N GLY A 102 13.74 -26.36 6.71
CA GLY A 102 12.55 -25.69 7.23
C GLY A 102 12.64 -24.17 7.21
N TRP A 103 13.62 -23.59 6.52
CA TRP A 103 13.69 -22.14 6.29
C TRP A 103 12.56 -21.70 5.34
N ALA A 104 11.87 -20.63 5.72
CA ALA A 104 10.91 -19.93 4.87
C ALA A 104 11.48 -18.54 4.52
N PRO A 105 11.34 -18.07 3.27
CA PRO A 105 11.73 -16.72 2.90
C PRO A 105 11.04 -15.70 3.81
N LYS A 106 11.79 -14.71 4.30
CA LYS A 106 11.19 -13.55 4.96
C LYS A 106 10.34 -12.81 3.93
N THR A 107 9.02 -12.84 4.09
CA THR A 107 8.13 -11.97 3.33
C THR A 107 8.42 -10.54 3.78
N GLU A 108 8.80 -9.66 2.86
CA GLU A 108 8.92 -8.24 3.19
C GLU A 108 7.57 -7.75 3.70
N GLU A 109 7.56 -7.17 4.89
CA GLU A 109 6.35 -6.60 5.48
C GLU A 109 5.97 -5.36 4.67
N VAL A 110 4.89 -5.45 3.90
CA VAL A 110 4.41 -4.33 3.10
C VAL A 110 3.69 -3.36 4.02
N VAL A 111 4.32 -2.22 4.29
CA VAL A 111 3.76 -1.17 5.16
C VAL A 111 2.87 -0.23 4.37
N LEU A 112 1.65 0.00 4.88
CA LEU A 112 0.76 1.04 4.36
C LEU A 112 1.25 2.42 4.81
N ALA A 113 1.82 3.19 3.89
CA ALA A 113 2.28 4.55 4.14
C ALA A 113 2.13 5.44 2.90
N SER A 114 1.85 6.72 3.10
CA SER A 114 1.96 7.72 2.04
C SER A 114 3.43 7.88 1.64
N LYS A 115 3.69 8.04 0.34
CA LYS A 115 5.03 8.31 -0.20
C LYS A 115 5.31 9.80 -0.36
N VAL A 116 4.33 10.65 -0.04
CA VAL A 116 4.41 12.10 -0.16
C VAL A 116 4.57 12.70 1.22
N GLU A 117 5.52 13.62 1.38
CA GLU A 117 5.64 14.39 2.61
C GLU A 117 4.46 15.35 2.70
N LEU A 118 3.69 15.27 3.79
CA LEU A 118 2.49 16.07 3.97
C LEU A 118 2.82 17.36 4.71
N GLU A 119 2.45 18.48 4.12
CA GLU A 119 2.60 19.80 4.73
C GLU A 119 1.27 20.30 5.28
N GLY A 120 1.29 20.89 6.48
CA GLY A 120 0.11 21.43 7.15
C GLY A 120 0.07 22.96 7.18
N PRO A 121 -0.09 23.67 6.05
CA PRO A 121 -0.21 25.13 6.08
C PRO A 121 -1.57 25.60 6.65
N VAL A 122 -2.55 24.69 6.76
CA VAL A 122 -3.85 24.97 7.35
C VAL A 122 -3.83 24.55 8.82
N ALA A 123 -4.13 25.51 9.70
CA ALA A 123 -4.33 25.23 11.12
C ALA A 123 -5.66 24.49 11.33
N LEU A 124 -5.58 23.25 11.82
CA LEU A 124 -6.76 22.50 12.24
C LEU A 124 -7.23 22.95 13.63
N PRO A 125 -8.53 22.80 13.96
CA PRO A 125 -9.02 22.88 15.33
C PRO A 125 -8.19 21.99 16.26
N ARG A 126 -8.19 22.27 17.57
CA ARG A 126 -7.53 21.41 18.56
C ARG A 126 -7.98 19.96 18.37
N HIS A 127 -7.01 19.08 18.15
CA HIS A 127 -7.26 17.69 17.78
C HIS A 127 -6.20 16.77 18.35
N TYR A 128 -6.46 15.47 18.25
CA TYR A 128 -5.51 14.40 18.46
C TYR A 128 -5.18 13.76 17.11
N GLU A 129 -3.93 13.40 16.92
CA GLU A 129 -3.51 12.54 15.82
C GLU A 129 -4.08 11.13 16.05
N LEU A 130 -4.54 10.47 14.98
CA LEU A 130 -4.99 9.10 15.05
C LEU A 130 -3.92 8.13 14.53
N PRO A 131 -3.77 6.97 15.16
CA PRO A 131 -4.44 6.51 16.39
C PRO A 131 -3.90 7.17 17.66
N ILE A 132 -4.74 7.26 18.70
CA ILE A 132 -4.36 7.73 20.05
C ILE A 132 -3.93 6.51 20.86
N ASP A 133 -2.65 6.41 21.20
CA ASP A 133 -2.07 5.25 21.91
C ASP A 133 -2.46 3.89 21.27
N GLY A 134 -2.48 3.85 19.93
CA GLY A 134 -2.85 2.66 19.16
C GLY A 134 -4.36 2.39 19.07
N ARG A 135 -5.21 3.25 19.64
CA ARG A 135 -6.67 3.13 19.62
C ARG A 135 -7.32 4.14 18.69
N LEU A 136 -8.49 3.76 18.18
CA LEU A 136 -9.36 4.61 17.35
C LEU A 136 -10.70 4.84 18.06
N PRO A 137 -11.40 5.95 17.78
CA PRO A 137 -12.81 6.10 18.15
C PRO A 137 -13.64 4.93 17.59
N ASP A 138 -14.60 4.43 18.39
CA ASP A 138 -15.45 3.28 18.02
C ASP A 138 -16.10 3.44 16.65
N TYR A 139 -16.51 4.66 16.32
CA TYR A 139 -17.06 5.01 15.00
C TYR A 139 -16.17 4.60 13.82
N LEU A 140 -14.84 4.78 13.92
CA LEU A 140 -13.91 4.37 12.87
C LEU A 140 -13.73 2.85 12.82
N VAL A 141 -13.75 2.20 13.99
CA VAL A 141 -13.65 0.73 14.10
C VAL A 141 -14.88 0.06 13.49
N GLU A 142 -16.08 0.57 13.78
CA GLU A 142 -17.35 0.12 13.18
C GLU A 142 -17.39 0.30 11.67
N ARG A 143 -16.69 1.32 11.15
CA ARG A 143 -16.47 1.56 9.71
C ARG A 143 -15.33 0.74 9.11
N HIS A 144 -14.79 -0.22 9.88
CA HIS A 144 -13.69 -1.08 9.47
C HIS A 144 -12.45 -0.30 9.00
N ILE A 145 -12.14 0.82 9.66
CA ILE A 145 -10.92 1.60 9.47
C ILE A 145 -9.87 1.12 10.48
N SER A 146 -8.72 0.69 9.97
CA SER A 146 -7.60 0.27 10.82
C SER A 146 -6.74 1.47 11.26
N PRO A 147 -5.90 1.32 12.31
CA PRO A 147 -4.94 2.34 12.71
C PRO A 147 -4.00 2.78 11.59
N GLU A 148 -3.60 1.85 10.72
CA GLU A 148 -2.73 2.09 9.58
C GLU A 148 -3.44 2.92 8.51
N LEU A 149 -4.72 2.61 8.22
CA LEU A 149 -5.54 3.43 7.33
C LEU A 149 -5.76 4.83 7.89
N ALA A 150 -6.04 4.95 9.20
CA ALA A 150 -6.21 6.25 9.83
C ALA A 150 -4.95 7.12 9.70
N LYS A 151 -3.75 6.53 9.88
CA LYS A 151 -2.46 7.21 9.62
C LYS A 151 -2.28 7.56 8.15
N TYR A 152 -2.54 6.61 7.26
CA TYR A 152 -2.37 6.80 5.81
C TYR A 152 -3.16 8.00 5.27
N PHE A 153 -4.38 8.20 5.78
CA PHE A 153 -5.27 9.28 5.39
C PHE A 153 -5.18 10.54 6.27
N ASP A 154 -4.18 10.61 7.16
CA ASP A 154 -3.97 11.68 8.13
C ASP A 154 -5.22 12.05 8.95
N LEU A 155 -6.00 11.04 9.36
CA LEU A 155 -7.21 11.30 10.12
C LEU A 155 -6.88 11.85 11.51
N ARG A 156 -7.65 12.85 11.94
CA ARG A 156 -7.53 13.44 13.27
C ARG A 156 -8.84 13.35 14.03
N TYR A 157 -8.78 13.42 15.35
CA TYR A 157 -9.97 13.44 16.19
C TYR A 157 -10.07 14.75 16.98
N CYS A 158 -11.13 15.51 16.72
CA CYS A 158 -11.47 16.73 17.43
C CYS A 158 -12.50 16.40 18.50
N VAL A 159 -12.07 16.34 19.77
CA VAL A 159 -12.98 16.19 20.91
C VAL A 159 -13.68 17.52 21.19
N GLU A 160 -12.89 18.58 21.33
CA GLU A 160 -13.36 19.95 21.53
C GLU A 160 -12.41 20.89 20.77
N GLY A 161 -12.95 21.69 19.86
CA GLY A 161 -12.14 22.54 19.00
C GLY A 161 -12.95 23.47 18.12
N LYS A 162 -12.40 24.66 17.87
CA LYS A 162 -12.98 25.66 16.97
C LYS A 162 -12.02 26.01 15.84
N HIS A 163 -12.56 26.08 14.63
CA HIS A 163 -11.90 26.70 13.48
C HIS A 163 -12.12 28.21 13.54
N ALA A 164 -11.04 28.99 13.63
CA ALA A 164 -11.12 30.44 13.61
C ALA A 164 -11.17 30.95 12.16
N TYR A 165 -12.08 31.86 11.85
CA TYR A 165 -12.19 32.48 10.54
C TYR A 165 -12.60 33.95 10.66
N VAL A 166 -12.23 34.76 9.66
CA VAL A 166 -12.69 36.15 9.56
C VAL A 166 -14.04 36.16 8.85
N ASP A 167 -15.05 36.72 9.49
CA ASP A 167 -16.37 36.86 8.90
C ASP A 167 -16.33 37.92 7.77
N PRO A 168 -16.74 37.58 6.54
CA PRO A 168 -16.55 38.45 5.38
C PRO A 168 -17.46 39.68 5.37
N TYR A 169 -18.49 39.71 6.22
CA TYR A 169 -19.45 40.83 6.30
C TYR A 169 -19.16 41.77 7.46
N THR A 170 -18.54 41.26 8.52
CA THR A 170 -18.31 42.00 9.78
C THR A 170 -16.84 42.24 10.09
N ASP A 171 -15.93 41.61 9.35
CA ASP A 171 -14.46 41.63 9.57
C ASP A 171 -14.05 41.19 10.99
N GLN A 172 -14.94 40.48 11.69
CA GLN A 172 -14.71 39.96 13.02
C GLN A 172 -14.22 38.51 12.96
N VAL A 173 -13.30 38.15 13.85
CA VAL A 173 -12.89 36.75 14.04
C VAL A 173 -14.02 35.99 14.72
N LYS A 174 -14.52 34.95 14.06
CA LYS A 174 -15.52 34.02 14.57
C LYS A 174 -14.94 32.61 14.70
N GLY A 175 -15.54 31.81 15.57
CA GLY A 175 -15.21 30.40 15.72
C GLY A 175 -16.33 29.51 15.17
N GLN A 176 -15.97 28.53 14.34
CA GLN A 176 -16.86 27.44 13.93
C GLN A 176 -16.51 26.19 14.75
N VAL A 177 -17.50 25.61 15.42
CA VAL A 177 -17.32 24.47 16.33
C VAL A 177 -17.20 23.15 15.53
N PHE A 178 -16.18 22.36 15.87
CA PHE A 178 -15.89 21.04 15.28
C PHE A 178 -15.88 19.91 16.31
N ASP A 179 -16.45 20.13 17.50
CA ASP A 179 -16.49 19.17 18.60
C ASP A 179 -17.04 17.80 18.16
N MET A 180 -16.45 16.75 18.73
CA MET A 180 -16.78 15.35 18.49
C MET A 180 -16.81 14.97 16.99
N ARG A 181 -15.77 15.36 16.26
CA ARG A 181 -15.63 15.04 14.82
C ARG A 181 -14.31 14.38 14.48
N ILE A 182 -14.37 13.48 13.50
CA ILE A 182 -13.18 13.11 12.74
C ILE A 182 -12.88 14.24 11.77
N LEU A 183 -11.69 14.81 11.88
CA LEU A 183 -11.19 15.73 10.88
C LEU A 183 -10.55 14.92 9.76
N ILE A 184 -10.92 15.26 8.53
CA ILE A 184 -10.46 14.63 7.29
C ILE A 184 -9.71 15.71 6.51
N PRO A 185 -8.39 15.80 6.65
CA PRO A 185 -7.58 16.74 5.87
C PRO A 185 -7.70 16.50 4.36
N VAL A 186 -7.61 17.58 3.59
CA VAL A 186 -7.66 17.54 2.12
C VAL A 186 -6.46 18.29 1.58
N TYR A 187 -5.65 17.59 0.80
CA TYR A 187 -4.40 18.08 0.22
C TYR A 187 -4.55 18.32 -1.28
N ASP A 188 -3.68 19.16 -1.84
CA ASP A 188 -3.45 19.20 -3.28
C ASP A 188 -2.62 17.97 -3.75
N LEU A 189 -2.20 17.97 -5.02
CA LEU A 189 -1.41 16.87 -5.59
C LEU A 189 0.04 16.83 -5.12
N ASP A 190 0.55 17.92 -4.55
CA ASP A 190 1.93 18.00 -4.08
C ASP A 190 2.04 17.74 -2.57
N GLY A 191 0.93 17.42 -1.89
CA GLY A 191 0.90 17.04 -0.48
C GLY A 191 0.68 18.21 0.48
N VAL A 192 0.26 19.37 -0.02
CA VAL A 192 0.03 20.56 0.79
C VAL A 192 -1.44 20.64 1.21
N MET A 193 -1.72 20.68 2.52
CA MET A 193 -3.09 20.72 3.05
C MET A 193 -3.77 22.02 2.62
N LYS A 194 -4.94 21.96 1.97
CA LYS A 194 -5.68 23.14 1.51
C LYS A 194 -6.95 23.40 2.30
N THR A 195 -7.56 22.34 2.83
CA THR A 195 -8.81 22.41 3.58
C THR A 195 -9.00 21.11 4.37
N PHE A 196 -10.13 20.96 5.07
CA PHE A 196 -10.50 19.74 5.76
C PHE A 196 -12.02 19.58 5.82
N GLN A 197 -12.50 18.40 6.22
CA GLN A 197 -13.90 18.17 6.58
C GLN A 197 -14.01 17.68 8.00
N GLY A 198 -15.09 18.01 8.69
CA GLY A 198 -15.42 17.45 10.01
C GLY A 198 -16.60 16.50 9.91
N ARG A 199 -16.36 15.20 10.07
CA ARG A 199 -17.41 14.17 10.16
C ARG A 199 -17.86 13.99 11.61
N ASP A 200 -19.14 14.27 11.87
CA ASP A 200 -19.76 13.94 13.16
C ASP A 200 -19.76 12.43 13.39
N ILE A 201 -19.39 12.04 14.60
CA ILE A 201 -19.40 10.64 15.05
C ILE A 201 -20.45 10.35 16.11
N THR A 202 -21.16 11.37 16.58
CA THR A 202 -22.16 11.23 17.65
C THR A 202 -23.55 10.90 17.12
N GLY A 203 -23.86 11.29 15.88
CA GLY A 203 -25.20 11.22 15.30
C GLY A 203 -26.15 12.32 15.82
N ALA A 204 -25.69 13.18 16.72
CA ALA A 204 -26.51 14.22 17.36
C ALA A 204 -26.37 15.59 16.69
N ALA A 205 -25.34 15.80 15.86
CA ALA A 205 -25.12 17.09 15.22
C ALA A 205 -26.08 17.35 14.06
N GLU A 206 -26.52 18.60 13.91
CA GLU A 206 -27.42 19.02 12.81
C GLU A 206 -26.86 18.67 11.42
N ARG A 207 -25.54 18.77 11.26
CA ARG A 207 -24.84 18.44 10.02
C ARG A 207 -23.86 17.29 10.23
N ARG A 208 -24.07 16.21 9.48
CA ARG A 208 -23.15 15.05 9.45
C ARG A 208 -21.75 15.45 9.00
N TYR A 209 -21.64 16.29 7.97
CA TYR A 209 -20.37 16.88 7.53
C TYR A 209 -20.37 18.39 7.76
N LEU A 210 -19.27 18.91 8.31
CA LEU A 210 -18.97 20.33 8.38
C LEU A 210 -17.77 20.67 7.52
N PHE A 211 -17.85 21.82 6.85
CA PHE A 211 -16.77 22.37 6.06
C PHE A 211 -16.29 23.67 6.71
N PRO A 212 -14.97 23.89 6.82
CA PRO A 212 -14.40 25.07 7.43
C PRO A 212 -14.74 26.33 6.64
N MET A 213 -15.24 27.34 7.35
CA MET A 213 -15.51 28.66 6.78
C MET A 213 -14.21 29.32 6.30
N GLN A 214 -14.31 30.08 5.19
CA GLN A 214 -13.21 30.83 4.57
C GLN A 214 -12.04 30.00 4.02
N LEU A 215 -12.08 28.67 4.11
CA LEU A 215 -11.15 27.80 3.41
C LEU A 215 -11.70 27.40 2.04
N PRO A 216 -10.82 27.02 1.10
CA PRO A 216 -11.23 26.44 -0.17
C PRO A 216 -12.24 25.29 0.00
N ALA A 217 -13.23 25.26 -0.90
CA ALA A 217 -14.20 24.17 -0.94
C ALA A 217 -13.49 22.85 -1.28
N SER A 218 -13.77 21.79 -0.51
CA SER A 218 -13.12 20.49 -0.69
C SER A 218 -13.36 19.88 -2.07
N GLY A 219 -14.50 20.16 -2.71
CA GLY A 219 -14.82 19.71 -4.07
C GLY A 219 -13.97 20.35 -5.18
N LYS A 220 -13.05 21.27 -4.85
CA LYS A 220 -12.02 21.72 -5.81
C LYS A 220 -10.89 20.71 -5.97
N PHE A 221 -10.65 19.88 -4.97
CA PHE A 221 -9.52 18.95 -4.92
C PHE A 221 -9.98 17.51 -5.14
N LEU A 222 -9.01 16.65 -5.49
CA LEU A 222 -9.18 15.20 -5.49
C LEU A 222 -8.66 14.69 -4.14
N TYR A 223 -9.57 14.24 -3.27
CA TYR A 223 -9.18 13.60 -2.01
C TYR A 223 -8.27 12.41 -2.29
N ASN A 224 -7.19 12.27 -1.52
CA ASN A 224 -6.13 11.29 -1.73
C ASN A 224 -5.37 11.43 -3.08
N GLY A 225 -5.51 12.55 -3.79
CA GLY A 225 -4.89 12.78 -5.10
C GLY A 225 -3.37 12.78 -5.07
N HIS A 226 -2.74 13.27 -3.99
CA HIS A 226 -1.27 13.22 -3.82
C HIS A 226 -0.73 11.79 -3.86
N ASN A 227 -1.42 10.82 -3.26
CA ASN A 227 -1.01 9.41 -3.29
C ASN A 227 -1.26 8.75 -4.66
N ALA A 228 -2.09 9.36 -5.52
CA ALA A 228 -2.34 8.88 -6.88
C ALA A 228 -1.26 9.33 -7.88
N VAL A 229 -0.36 10.25 -7.49
CA VAL A 229 0.73 10.71 -8.36
C VAL A 229 1.64 9.54 -8.73
N GLY A 230 1.88 9.35 -10.03
CA GLY A 230 2.69 8.25 -10.57
C GLY A 230 1.96 6.91 -10.71
N LYS A 231 0.70 6.81 -10.27
CA LYS A 231 -0.12 5.61 -10.42
C LYS A 231 -0.72 5.54 -11.84
N GLN A 232 -0.89 4.32 -12.33
CA GLN A 232 -1.42 4.09 -13.69
C GLN A 232 -2.94 4.12 -13.73
N THR A 233 -3.59 3.81 -12.60
CA THR A 233 -5.05 3.72 -12.49
C THR A 233 -5.51 4.41 -11.22
N VAL A 234 -6.65 5.10 -11.29
CA VAL A 234 -7.37 5.58 -10.10
C VAL A 234 -8.77 5.00 -10.03
N VAL A 235 -9.24 4.74 -8.81
CA VAL A 235 -10.64 4.42 -8.52
C VAL A 235 -11.31 5.67 -7.94
N VAL A 236 -12.27 6.23 -8.67
CA VAL A 236 -12.94 7.48 -8.30
C VAL A 236 -14.19 7.18 -7.50
N CYS A 237 -14.22 7.67 -6.27
CA CYS A 237 -15.34 7.55 -5.34
C CYS A 237 -15.96 8.92 -5.04
N GLU A 238 -17.09 8.92 -4.33
CA GLU A 238 -17.78 10.16 -3.96
C GLU A 238 -17.16 10.76 -2.69
N GLY A 239 -17.16 10.02 -1.59
CA GLY A 239 -16.75 10.49 -0.27
C GLY A 239 -15.40 9.96 0.21
N ALA A 240 -14.93 10.51 1.34
CA ALA A 240 -13.67 10.08 1.97
C ALA A 240 -13.73 8.64 2.50
N PHE A 241 -14.84 8.24 3.10
CA PHE A 241 -15.00 6.87 3.64
C PHE A 241 -15.06 5.82 2.52
N ASP A 242 -15.64 6.16 1.37
CA ASP A 242 -15.61 5.29 0.19
C ASP A 242 -14.17 5.04 -0.28
N VAL A 243 -13.36 6.11 -0.33
CA VAL A 243 -11.94 6.02 -0.69
C VAL A 243 -11.18 5.13 0.29
N MET A 244 -11.47 5.22 1.58
CA MET A 244 -10.87 4.35 2.60
C MET A 244 -11.29 2.89 2.44
N GLY A 245 -12.58 2.62 2.18
CA GLY A 245 -13.09 1.28 1.93
C GLY A 245 -12.44 0.64 0.70
N VAL A 246 -12.29 1.40 -0.38
CA VAL A 246 -11.57 0.95 -1.58
C VAL A 246 -10.08 0.76 -1.32
N LYS A 247 -9.44 1.64 -0.53
CA LYS A 247 -8.01 1.52 -0.20
C LYS A 247 -7.73 0.24 0.57
N ARG A 248 -8.59 -0.10 1.54
CA ARG A 248 -8.54 -1.36 2.28
C ARG A 248 -8.48 -2.55 1.31
N ALA A 249 -9.42 -2.63 0.37
CA ALA A 249 -9.49 -3.73 -0.58
C ALA A 249 -8.31 -3.79 -1.56
N ILE A 250 -7.91 -2.64 -2.11
CA ILE A 250 -6.81 -2.55 -3.08
C ILE A 250 -5.47 -2.83 -2.45
N PHE A 251 -5.26 -2.38 -1.21
CA PHE A 251 -4.00 -2.59 -0.52
C PHE A 251 -3.75 -4.07 -0.29
N ASP A 252 -4.75 -4.86 0.08
CA ASP A 252 -4.57 -6.31 0.28
C ASP A 252 -4.35 -7.08 -1.04
N GLU A 253 -4.78 -6.55 -2.18
CA GLU A 253 -4.60 -7.17 -3.50
C GLU A 253 -3.21 -6.84 -4.11
N GLU A 254 -2.29 -7.80 -4.07
CA GLU A 254 -0.91 -7.66 -4.56
C GLU A 254 -0.80 -7.17 -6.00
N THR A 255 -1.72 -7.62 -6.87
CA THR A 255 -1.69 -7.24 -8.30
C THR A 255 -2.10 -5.78 -8.55
N LEU A 256 -2.73 -5.12 -7.56
CA LEU A 256 -3.29 -3.77 -7.69
C LEU A 256 -2.57 -2.73 -6.83
N ARG A 257 -2.11 -3.09 -5.62
CA ARG A 257 -1.62 -2.13 -4.59
C ARG A 257 -0.60 -1.11 -5.09
N ASP A 258 0.30 -1.51 -5.98
CA ASP A 258 1.36 -0.64 -6.48
C ASP A 258 0.92 0.26 -7.64
N TYR A 259 -0.15 -0.10 -8.34
CA TYR A 259 -0.55 0.55 -9.60
C TYR A 259 -1.85 1.34 -9.50
N VAL A 260 -2.67 1.05 -8.49
CA VAL A 260 -4.02 1.59 -8.33
C VAL A 260 -4.11 2.39 -7.04
N GLU A 261 -4.74 3.57 -7.11
CA GLU A 261 -5.02 4.38 -5.92
C GLU A 261 -6.46 4.91 -5.96
N PRO A 262 -7.24 4.78 -4.87
CA PRO A 262 -8.56 5.39 -4.80
C PRO A 262 -8.47 6.89 -4.53
N ILE A 263 -9.38 7.66 -5.12
CA ILE A 263 -9.51 9.11 -4.93
C ILE A 263 -10.97 9.51 -4.76
N GLY A 264 -11.21 10.62 -4.08
CA GLY A 264 -12.56 11.12 -3.76
C GLY A 264 -12.82 12.47 -4.39
N THR A 265 -14.04 12.69 -4.88
CA THR A 265 -14.42 13.98 -5.51
C THR A 265 -15.21 14.91 -4.60
N PHE A 266 -15.75 14.42 -3.49
CA PHE A 266 -16.66 15.18 -2.61
C PHE A 266 -17.84 15.80 -3.37
N GLY A 267 -18.36 15.07 -4.34
CA GLY A 267 -19.31 15.58 -5.33
C GLY A 267 -18.57 16.14 -6.54
N MET A 268 -18.89 15.60 -7.71
CA MET A 268 -18.17 15.94 -8.93
C MET A 268 -18.89 17.05 -9.70
N HIS A 269 -18.46 18.29 -9.47
CA HIS A 269 -18.88 19.45 -10.26
C HIS A 269 -17.84 19.74 -11.34
N LEU A 270 -17.81 18.95 -12.42
CA LEU A 270 -16.92 19.22 -13.56
C LEU A 270 -17.35 20.47 -14.36
N SER A 271 -18.01 21.48 -13.77
CA SER A 271 -18.45 22.68 -14.48
C SER A 271 -17.32 23.66 -14.86
N GLY A 272 -16.04 23.30 -14.64
CA GLY A 272 -14.88 24.11 -15.01
C GLY A 272 -14.74 24.29 -16.52
N ASN A 273 -14.41 25.52 -16.95
CA ASN A 273 -13.94 25.81 -18.29
C ASN A 273 -12.59 25.09 -18.52
N MET A 274 -12.32 24.68 -19.77
CA MET A 274 -11.08 24.03 -20.21
C MET A 274 -9.87 24.99 -20.18
N ASN A 275 -9.65 25.70 -19.08
CA ASN A 275 -8.50 26.58 -18.87
C ASN A 275 -7.60 25.95 -17.80
N GLU A 276 -6.32 25.79 -18.13
CA GLU A 276 -5.30 25.13 -17.31
C GLU A 276 -5.00 25.85 -15.98
N ASP A 277 -5.49 27.08 -15.79
CA ASP A 277 -5.19 27.94 -14.63
C ASP A 277 -6.23 27.88 -13.48
N ALA A 278 -7.28 27.06 -13.59
CA ALA A 278 -8.22 26.87 -12.48
C ALA A 278 -7.78 25.68 -11.62
N GLU A 279 -7.51 25.90 -10.33
CA GLU A 279 -7.42 24.83 -9.32
C GLU A 279 -8.79 24.13 -9.19
N ASP A 280 -9.06 23.22 -10.12
CA ASP A 280 -10.27 22.40 -10.17
C ASP A 280 -9.94 20.92 -10.42
N GLN A 281 -10.95 20.07 -10.27
CA GLN A 281 -10.79 18.62 -10.37
C GLN A 281 -10.33 18.19 -11.77
N LEU A 282 -10.71 18.91 -12.84
CA LEU A 282 -10.31 18.56 -14.20
C LEU A 282 -8.83 18.87 -14.41
N GLY A 283 -8.36 20.02 -13.93
CA GLY A 283 -6.93 20.37 -13.90
C GLY A 283 -6.10 19.33 -13.13
N ALA A 284 -6.63 18.83 -12.00
CA ALA A 284 -5.98 17.76 -11.25
C ALA A 284 -5.90 16.45 -12.05
N PHE A 285 -6.95 16.04 -12.78
CA PHE A 285 -6.90 14.87 -13.66
C PHE A 285 -5.93 15.05 -14.84
N LEU A 286 -5.85 16.24 -15.44
CA LEU A 286 -4.87 16.55 -16.49
C LEU A 286 -3.44 16.44 -15.96
N THR A 287 -3.20 16.93 -14.75
CA THR A 287 -1.90 16.83 -14.06
C THR A 287 -1.55 15.37 -13.78
N LEU A 288 -2.48 14.58 -13.23
CA LEU A 288 -2.28 13.15 -13.00
C LEU A 288 -2.01 12.39 -14.30
N LYS A 289 -2.73 12.73 -15.39
CA LYS A 289 -2.49 12.17 -16.72
C LYS A 289 -1.09 12.46 -17.23
N ALA A 290 -0.62 13.71 -17.10
CA ALA A 290 0.74 14.09 -17.45
C ALA A 290 1.79 13.33 -16.62
N ARG A 291 1.46 13.00 -15.36
CA ARG A 291 2.28 12.20 -14.45
C ARG A 291 2.08 10.67 -14.56
N GLY A 292 1.40 10.18 -15.60
CA GLY A 292 1.35 8.75 -15.92
C GLY A 292 -0.01 8.05 -15.73
N LEU A 293 -1.05 8.76 -15.26
CA LEU A 293 -2.40 8.21 -15.15
C LEU A 293 -2.96 7.86 -16.54
N ARG A 294 -3.46 6.63 -16.68
CA ARG A 294 -4.05 6.12 -17.93
C ARG A 294 -5.50 5.71 -17.77
N ASN A 295 -5.82 5.07 -16.64
CA ASN A 295 -7.12 4.44 -16.45
C ASN A 295 -7.87 5.09 -15.28
N VAL A 296 -9.18 5.23 -15.44
CA VAL A 296 -10.09 5.69 -14.40
C VAL A 296 -11.19 4.67 -14.24
N ILE A 297 -11.45 4.25 -13.01
CA ILE A 297 -12.57 3.37 -12.68
C ILE A 297 -13.52 4.16 -11.80
N MET A 298 -14.70 4.48 -12.32
CA MET A 298 -15.75 5.13 -11.55
C MET A 298 -16.43 4.08 -10.68
N MET A 299 -16.40 4.25 -9.35
CA MET A 299 -17.02 3.35 -8.38
C MET A 299 -17.76 4.18 -7.33
N TRP A 300 -18.99 4.54 -7.66
CA TRP A 300 -19.88 5.32 -6.80
C TRP A 300 -21.00 4.43 -6.26
N ASP A 301 -21.86 4.99 -5.42
CA ASP A 301 -23.10 4.31 -5.05
C ASP A 301 -23.90 3.92 -6.31
N SER A 302 -24.76 2.92 -6.13
CA SER A 302 -25.55 2.31 -7.18
C SER A 302 -26.97 2.91 -7.31
N GLU A 303 -27.26 4.02 -6.65
CA GLU A 303 -28.52 4.75 -6.79
C GLU A 303 -28.69 5.33 -8.20
N LYS A 304 -29.95 5.45 -8.64
CA LYS A 304 -30.27 5.91 -10.01
C LYS A 304 -29.70 7.29 -10.34
N GLN A 305 -29.66 8.21 -9.38
CA GLN A 305 -29.13 9.55 -9.60
C GLN A 305 -27.60 9.54 -9.67
N ALA A 306 -26.92 8.74 -8.84
CA ALA A 306 -25.48 8.57 -8.90
C ALA A 306 -25.04 7.95 -10.22
N ILE A 307 -25.76 6.96 -10.76
CA ILE A 307 -25.45 6.38 -12.08
C ILE A 307 -25.43 7.45 -13.19
N ARG A 308 -26.38 8.39 -13.17
CA ARG A 308 -26.42 9.49 -14.16
C ARG A 308 -25.22 10.43 -14.01
N ASN A 309 -24.87 10.77 -12.78
CA ASN A 309 -23.71 11.61 -12.49
C ASN A 309 -22.41 10.93 -12.92
N THR A 310 -22.27 9.64 -12.61
CA THR A 310 -21.15 8.78 -13.01
C THR A 310 -20.98 8.71 -14.53
N MET A 311 -22.06 8.59 -15.30
CA MET A 311 -21.95 8.58 -16.77
C MET A 311 -21.52 9.94 -17.33
N SER A 312 -22.01 11.04 -16.75
CA SER A 312 -21.59 12.39 -17.12
C SER A 312 -20.11 12.62 -16.82
N ALA A 313 -19.64 12.15 -15.67
CA ALA A 313 -18.24 12.10 -15.28
C ALA A 313 -17.39 11.33 -16.28
N ALA A 314 -17.80 10.09 -16.54
CA ALA A 314 -17.06 9.19 -17.41
C ALA A 314 -16.91 9.77 -18.81
N LYS A 315 -17.97 10.40 -19.33
CA LYS A 315 -17.92 11.10 -20.62
C LYS A 315 -16.86 12.20 -20.66
N ARG A 316 -16.80 13.05 -19.64
CA ARG A 316 -15.84 14.16 -19.57
C ARG A 316 -14.41 13.66 -19.40
N LEU A 317 -14.17 12.71 -18.51
CA LEU A 317 -12.85 12.11 -18.33
C LEU A 317 -12.38 11.36 -19.59
N THR A 318 -13.30 10.72 -20.32
CA THR A 318 -12.98 10.13 -21.63
C THR A 318 -12.60 11.20 -22.64
N SER A 319 -13.24 12.37 -22.63
CA SER A 319 -12.94 13.46 -23.57
C SER A 319 -11.55 14.07 -23.41
N ILE A 320 -10.94 13.96 -22.22
CA ILE A 320 -9.53 14.34 -22.00
C ILE A 320 -8.56 13.18 -22.27
N GLY A 321 -9.02 12.06 -22.84
CA GLY A 321 -8.19 10.94 -23.30
C GLY A 321 -7.78 9.95 -22.21
N LEU A 322 -8.56 9.83 -21.12
CA LEU A 322 -8.40 8.76 -20.14
C LEU A 322 -9.26 7.54 -20.52
N ASN A 323 -8.76 6.34 -20.21
CA ASN A 323 -9.53 5.11 -20.37
C ASN A 323 -10.47 4.95 -19.18
N VAL A 324 -11.76 5.26 -19.38
CA VAL A 324 -12.73 5.22 -18.28
C VAL A 324 -13.53 3.92 -18.29
N LYS A 325 -13.64 3.29 -17.13
CA LYS A 325 -14.56 2.18 -16.86
C LYS A 325 -15.53 2.55 -15.74
N VAL A 326 -16.70 1.93 -15.73
CA VAL A 326 -17.71 2.08 -14.69
C VAL A 326 -17.84 0.74 -13.97
N ALA A 327 -17.54 0.75 -12.67
CA ALA A 327 -17.71 -0.38 -11.76
C ALA A 327 -19.07 -0.27 -11.05
N CYS A 328 -19.58 -1.41 -10.59
CA CYS A 328 -20.82 -1.50 -9.84
C CYS A 328 -20.68 -2.56 -8.75
N LEU A 329 -21.06 -2.21 -7.52
CA LEU A 329 -20.94 -3.09 -6.35
C LEU A 329 -21.98 -4.23 -6.35
N GLY A 330 -22.98 -4.17 -7.22
CA GLY A 330 -23.89 -5.28 -7.53
C GLY A 330 -25.22 -5.26 -6.77
N GLU A 331 -25.34 -4.41 -5.76
CA GLU A 331 -26.55 -4.20 -4.96
C GLU A 331 -26.95 -2.72 -5.02
N GLU A 332 -28.24 -2.42 -5.09
CA GLU A 332 -28.75 -1.03 -5.14
C GLU A 332 -28.63 -0.38 -3.74
N GLY A 333 -28.04 0.81 -3.67
CA GLY A 333 -27.81 1.56 -2.42
C GLY A 333 -26.55 1.15 -1.63
N LEU A 334 -25.75 0.20 -2.13
CA LEU A 334 -24.46 -0.15 -1.54
C LEU A 334 -23.38 0.85 -1.98
N ASP A 335 -22.67 1.44 -1.02
CA ASP A 335 -21.52 2.30 -1.26
C ASP A 335 -20.17 1.59 -0.98
N PRO A 336 -19.03 2.12 -1.47
CA PRO A 336 -17.74 1.47 -1.28
C PRO A 336 -17.23 1.49 0.17
N GLY A 337 -17.73 2.39 1.02
CA GLY A 337 -17.36 2.46 2.43
C GLY A 337 -17.92 1.28 3.22
N ASP A 338 -19.15 0.88 2.90
CA ASP A 338 -19.87 -0.23 3.55
C ASP A 338 -19.66 -1.59 2.85
N ALA A 339 -19.07 -1.62 1.65
CA ALA A 339 -18.80 -2.85 0.90
C ALA A 339 -17.63 -3.67 1.46
N THR A 340 -17.70 -5.00 1.29
CA THR A 340 -16.58 -5.90 1.63
C THR A 340 -15.44 -5.78 0.61
N PRO A 341 -14.19 -6.13 0.99
CA PRO A 341 -13.08 -6.16 0.05
C PRO A 341 -13.35 -6.99 -1.21
N GLU A 342 -14.00 -8.14 -1.07
CA GLU A 342 -14.34 -9.03 -2.19
C GLU A 342 -15.34 -8.38 -3.15
N GLN A 343 -16.34 -7.65 -2.63
CA GLN A 343 -17.29 -6.92 -3.45
C GLN A 343 -16.59 -5.81 -4.26
N ILE A 344 -15.68 -5.07 -3.62
CA ILE A 344 -14.89 -4.01 -4.27
C ILE A 344 -14.00 -4.58 -5.37
N LEU A 345 -13.24 -5.65 -5.07
CA LEU A 345 -12.36 -6.29 -6.05
C LEU A 345 -13.15 -6.89 -7.21
N LYS A 346 -14.27 -7.56 -6.92
CA LYS A 346 -15.18 -8.08 -7.95
C LYS A 346 -15.73 -6.97 -8.84
N ALA A 347 -16.14 -5.84 -8.27
CA ALA A 347 -16.62 -4.68 -9.01
C ALA A 347 -15.51 -4.06 -9.87
N TYR A 348 -14.29 -3.94 -9.33
CA TYR A 348 -13.11 -3.46 -10.05
C TYR A 348 -12.82 -4.31 -11.29
N TYR A 349 -12.71 -5.63 -11.14
CA TYR A 349 -12.37 -6.53 -12.25
C TYR A 349 -13.49 -6.64 -13.29
N ARG A 350 -14.76 -6.45 -12.89
CA ARG A 350 -15.92 -6.48 -13.79
C ARG A 350 -16.27 -5.12 -14.40
N ALA A 351 -15.51 -4.07 -14.09
CA ALA A 351 -15.81 -2.72 -14.55
C ALA A 351 -15.91 -2.66 -16.09
N LYS A 352 -17.01 -2.08 -16.58
CA LYS A 352 -17.32 -2.02 -18.02
C LYS A 352 -16.74 -0.74 -18.62
N PRO A 353 -16.07 -0.79 -19.79
CA PRO A 353 -15.62 0.42 -20.48
C PRO A 353 -16.77 1.40 -20.73
N TYR A 354 -16.54 2.68 -20.47
CA TYR A 354 -17.51 3.70 -20.82
C TYR A 354 -17.74 3.71 -22.33
N SER A 355 -19.01 3.76 -22.72
CA SER A 355 -19.43 3.98 -24.08
C SER A 355 -20.76 4.71 -24.08
N ARG A 356 -21.08 5.38 -25.20
CA ARG A 356 -22.39 6.01 -25.37
C ARG A 356 -23.54 5.00 -25.30
N GLN A 357 -23.29 3.75 -25.72
CA GLN A 357 -24.25 2.66 -25.60
C GLN A 357 -24.49 2.31 -24.13
N LEU A 358 -23.44 2.17 -23.33
CA LEU A 358 -23.56 1.88 -21.90
C LEU A 358 -24.32 3.00 -21.17
N GLU A 359 -24.01 4.26 -21.47
CA GLU A 359 -24.73 5.41 -20.91
C GLU A 359 -26.24 5.34 -21.18
N LEU A 360 -26.63 5.05 -22.43
CA LEU A 360 -28.04 4.92 -22.81
C LEU A 360 -28.70 3.72 -22.13
N GLN A 361 -28.02 2.57 -22.09
CA GLN A 361 -28.51 1.38 -21.40
C GLN A 361 -28.73 1.63 -19.90
N SER A 362 -27.79 2.30 -19.24
CA SER A 362 -27.91 2.64 -17.81
C SER A 362 -29.03 3.63 -17.52
N LYS A 363 -29.41 4.50 -18.46
CA LYS A 363 -30.60 5.37 -18.30
C LYS A 363 -31.92 4.61 -18.28
N VAL A 364 -31.98 3.46 -18.97
CA VAL A 364 -33.19 2.63 -19.09
C VAL A 364 -33.21 1.52 -18.03
N LEU A 365 -32.10 0.80 -17.89
CA LEU A 365 -31.98 -0.41 -17.07
C LEU A 365 -31.40 -0.13 -15.67
N GLY A 366 -30.88 1.07 -15.42
CA GLY A 366 -30.22 1.43 -14.16
C GLY A 366 -28.99 0.55 -13.90
N ILE A 367 -28.88 0.06 -12.66
CA ILE A 367 -27.80 -0.80 -12.20
C ILE A 367 -27.66 -2.10 -13.03
N LYS A 368 -28.77 -2.63 -13.57
CA LYS A 368 -28.77 -3.88 -14.36
C LYS A 368 -27.93 -3.80 -15.64
N ALA A 369 -27.63 -2.61 -16.14
CA ALA A 369 -26.71 -2.44 -17.26
C ALA A 369 -25.24 -2.69 -16.86
N LEU A 370 -24.91 -2.57 -15.57
CA LEU A 370 -23.55 -2.63 -15.04
C LEU A 370 -23.24 -3.98 -14.36
N VAL A 371 -24.26 -4.70 -13.89
CA VAL A 371 -24.13 -6.06 -13.32
C VAL A 371 -23.66 -7.07 -14.37
#